data_AF-A0A7C5Q8G8-F1
#
_entry.id   AF-A0A7C5Q8G8-F1
#
_cell.length_a   1.000
_cell.length_b   1.000
_cell.length_c   1.000
_cell.angle_alpha   90.00
_cell.angle_beta   90.00
_cell.angle_gamma   90.00
#
_symmetry.space_group_name_H-M   'P 1'
#
loop_
_entity.id
_entity.type
_entity.pdbx_description
1 polymer ?
#
loop_
_entity_poly.entity_id
_entity_poly.type
_entity_poly.pdbx_seq_one_letter_code
_entity_poly.pdbx_strand_id
1 'polypeptide(L)'
;MARKGRKRGGPRYKRVSLSLPKRLYLVLSGIAMGDEKRLNRLIKGILEDKLQESTVAELELYLRKSEEEEKEEKEEAEAQG
;
A
#
# COMPACT_ATOMS: atom_id res chain seq x y z
N MET A 1 40.98 -10.06 7.30
CA MET A 1 40.22 -9.49 6.16
C MET A 1 38.79 -10.04 6.20
N ALA A 2 37.83 -9.28 6.76
CA ALA A 2 36.44 -9.71 6.86
C ALA A 2 35.75 -9.57 5.49
N ARG A 3 35.18 -10.67 4.97
CA ARG A 3 34.43 -10.68 3.71
C ARG A 3 33.19 -9.81 3.85
N LYS A 4 33.26 -8.58 3.34
CA LYS A 4 32.14 -7.66 3.18
C LYS A 4 31.05 -8.37 2.36
N GLY A 5 29.99 -8.84 3.04
CA GLY A 5 28.85 -9.45 2.37
C GLY A 5 28.36 -8.48 1.29
N ARG A 6 28.41 -8.91 0.03
CA ARG A 6 27.89 -8.14 -1.11
C ARG A 6 26.44 -7.77 -0.79
N LYS A 7 26.18 -6.51 -0.45
CA LYS A 7 24.82 -5.97 -0.42
C LYS A 7 24.27 -6.14 -1.83
N ARG A 8 23.31 -7.07 -2.01
CA ARG A 8 22.67 -7.31 -3.30
C ARG A 8 21.91 -6.04 -3.71
N GLY A 9 22.51 -5.25 -4.59
CA GLY A 9 21.91 -4.07 -5.22
C GLY A 9 21.74 -2.87 -4.26
N GLY A 10 21.64 -1.66 -4.83
CA GLY A 10 21.08 -0.51 -4.11
C GLY A 10 19.63 -0.78 -3.66
N PRO A 11 18.90 0.18 -3.10
CA PRO A 11 17.53 -0.05 -2.63
C PRO A 11 16.58 -0.24 -3.83
N ARG A 12 16.63 -1.42 -4.46
CA ARG A 12 15.76 -1.82 -5.58
C ARG A 12 14.28 -1.83 -5.19
N TYR A 13 14.00 -1.85 -3.88
CA TYR A 13 12.67 -1.87 -3.32
C TYR A 13 12.61 -0.94 -2.10
N LYS A 14 11.53 -0.15 -2.00
CA LYS A 14 11.16 0.61 -0.80
C LYS A 14 10.19 -0.24 0.03
N ARG A 15 10.37 -0.27 1.34
CA ARG A 15 9.37 -0.86 2.24
C ARG A 15 8.27 0.17 2.48
N VAL A 16 7.03 -0.25 2.33
CA VAL A 16 5.84 0.56 2.58
C VAL A 16 4.99 -0.18 3.60
N SER A 17 4.55 0.52 4.65
CA SER A 17 3.54 0.05 5.58
C SER A 17 2.18 0.55 5.13
N LEU A 18 1.20 -0.34 5.04
CA LEU A 18 -0.16 0.00 4.63
C LEU A 18 -1.11 -0.29 5.78
N SER A 19 -1.94 0.69 6.11
CA SER A 19 -3.11 0.49 6.97
C SER A 19 -4.26 0.03 6.10
N LEU A 20 -4.92 -1.06 6.51
CA LEU A 20 -6.07 -1.60 5.79
C LEU A 20 -7.25 -1.75 6.76
N PRO A 21 -8.50 -1.56 6.31
CA PRO A 21 -9.67 -1.93 7.09
C PRO A 21 -9.56 -3.39 7.57
N LYS A 22 -9.82 -3.64 8.86
CA LYS A 22 -9.63 -4.97 9.48
C LYS A 22 -10.30 -6.09 8.69
N ARG A 23 -11.51 -5.85 8.18
CA ARG A 23 -12.26 -6.81 7.36
C ARG A 23 -11.52 -7.14 6.06
N LEU A 24 -10.98 -6.13 5.37
CA LEU A 24 -10.22 -6.32 4.14
C LEU A 24 -8.95 -7.12 4.41
N TYR A 25 -8.22 -6.78 5.47
CA TYR A 25 -7.04 -7.54 5.89
C TYR A 25 -7.38 -9.02 6.14
N LEU A 26 -8.45 -9.30 6.88
CA LEU A 26 -8.84 -10.69 7.19
C LEU A 26 -9.22 -11.49 5.94
N VAL A 27 -9.91 -10.88 4.98
CA VAL A 27 -10.24 -11.52 3.70
C VAL A 27 -8.96 -11.85 2.91
N LEU A 28 -8.07 -10.87 2.73
CA LEU A 28 -6.81 -11.08 1.99
C LEU A 28 -5.91 -12.10 2.70
N SER A 29 -5.86 -12.06 4.02
CA SER A 29 -5.10 -13.02 4.84
C SER A 29 -5.68 -14.43 4.72
N GLY A 30 -7.01 -14.57 4.71
CA GLY A 30 -7.69 -15.85 4.46
C GLY A 30 -7.35 -16.44 3.09
N ILE A 31 -7.37 -15.63 2.03
CA ILE A 31 -6.95 -16.04 0.68
C ILE A 31 -5.47 -16.46 0.67
N ALA A 32 -4.62 -15.73 1.40
CA ALA A 32 -3.21 -16.06 1.57
C ALA A 32 -2.95 -17.23 2.54
N MET A 33 -3.99 -17.84 3.11
CA MET A 33 -3.90 -18.92 4.11
C MET A 33 -3.09 -18.54 5.36
N GLY A 34 -3.11 -17.26 5.75
CA GLY A 34 -2.33 -16.72 6.87
C GLY A 34 -0.83 -16.60 6.60
N ASP A 35 -0.34 -16.92 5.40
CA ASP A 35 1.08 -16.80 5.04
C ASP A 35 1.38 -15.36 4.59
N GLU A 36 2.20 -14.65 5.39
CA GLU A 36 2.58 -13.26 5.14
C GLU A 36 3.34 -13.06 3.81
N LYS A 37 4.13 -14.04 3.36
CA LYS A 37 4.82 -13.96 2.07
C LYS A 37 3.83 -14.08 0.92
N ARG A 38 2.81 -14.94 1.05
CA ARG A 38 1.73 -15.06 0.06
C ARG A 38 0.86 -13.81 0.05
N LEU A 39 0.53 -13.26 1.21
CA LEU A 39 -0.21 -12.01 1.33
C LEU A 39 0.51 -10.86 0.62
N ASN A 40 1.82 -10.74 0.85
CA ASN A 40 2.65 -9.74 0.16
C ASN A 40 2.69 -9.94 -1.36
N ARG A 41 2.67 -11.18 -1.86
CA ARG A 41 2.59 -11.45 -3.31
C ARG A 41 1.21 -11.12 -3.86
N LEU A 42 0.15 -11.46 -3.14
CA LEU A 42 -1.24 -11.16 -3.51
C LEU A 42 -1.46 -9.65 -3.65
N ILE A 43 -1.06 -8.88 -2.63
CA ILE A 43 -1.18 -7.42 -2.65
C ILE A 43 -0.40 -6.82 -3.82
N LYS A 44 0.82 -7.33 -4.08
CA LYS A 44 1.61 -6.88 -5.25
C LYS A 44 0.92 -7.18 -6.57
N GLY A 45 0.41 -8.39 -6.75
CA GLY A 45 -0.32 -8.77 -7.97
C GLY A 45 -1.52 -7.87 -8.22
N ILE A 46 -2.35 -7.63 -7.20
CA ILE A 46 -3.51 -6.73 -7.30
C ILE A 46 -3.07 -5.31 -7.73
N LEU A 47 -1.98 -4.79 -7.14
CA LEU A 47 -1.46 -3.47 -7.50
C LEU A 47 -0.89 -3.44 -8.91
N GLU A 48 -0.13 -4.46 -9.31
CA GLU A 48 0.46 -4.58 -10.65
C GLU A 48 -0.64 -4.67 -11.71
N ASP A 49 -1.64 -5.53 -11.51
CA ASP A 49 -2.80 -5.68 -12.41
C ASP A 49 -3.55 -4.35 -12.54
N LYS A 50 -3.83 -3.68 -11.40
CA LYS A 50 -4.53 -2.39 -11.42
C LYS A 50 -3.72 -1.31 -12.14
N LEU A 51 -2.40 -1.26 -11.93
CA LEU A 51 -1.52 -0.29 -12.59
C LEU A 51 -1.39 -0.54 -14.09
N GLN A 52 -1.41 -1.79 -14.55
CA GLN A 52 -1.38 -2.12 -15.98
C GLN A 52 -2.61 -1.58 -16.73
N GLU A 53 -3.76 -1.54 -16.05
CA GLU A 53 -5.02 -1.07 -16.62
C GLU A 53 -5.25 0.44 -16.41
N SER A 54 -4.44 1.11 -15.59
CA SER A 54 -4.66 2.52 -15.21
C SER A 54 -3.85 3.50 -16.06
N THR A 55 -4.45 4.65 -16.38
CA THR A 55 -3.73 5.78 -16.96
C THR A 55 -3.12 6.69 -15.88
N VAL A 56 -2.14 7.52 -16.23
CA VAL A 56 -1.57 8.52 -15.30
C VAL A 56 -2.66 9.45 -14.77
N ALA A 57 -3.57 9.90 -15.63
CA ALA A 57 -4.67 10.79 -15.25
C ALA A 57 -5.61 10.15 -14.21
N GLU A 58 -5.92 8.86 -14.35
CA GLU A 58 -6.73 8.13 -13.36
C GLU A 58 -6.01 8.00 -12.01
N LEU A 59 -4.69 7.78 -12.02
CA LEU A 59 -3.90 7.71 -10.79
C LEU A 59 -3.86 9.04 -10.04
N GLU A 60 -3.78 10.16 -10.77
CA GLU A 60 -3.85 11.50 -10.19
C GLU A 60 -5.20 11.80 -9.51
N LEU A 61 -6.30 11.23 -10.00
CA LEU A 61 -7.62 11.39 -9.37
C LEU A 61 -7.69 10.75 -7.98
N TYR A 62 -7.02 9.61 -7.77
CA TYR A 62 -6.98 8.99 -6.43
C TYR A 62 -6.24 9.84 -5.41
N LEU A 63 -5.25 10.63 -5.85
CA LEU A 63 -4.54 11.57 -4.97
C LEU A 63 -5.44 12.72 -4.56
N ARG A 64 -6.18 13.31 -5.49
CA ARG A 64 -7.11 14.42 -5.19
C ARG A 64 -8.21 14.01 -4.22
N LYS A 65 -8.77 12.83 -4.42
CA LYS A 65 -9.79 12.28 -3.51
C LYS A 65 -9.25 12.08 -2.09
N SER A 66 -8.00 11.62 -1.98
CA SER A 66 -7.32 11.50 -0.68
C SER A 66 -7.08 12.86 0.00
N GLU A 67 -6.79 13.92 -0.77
CA GLU A 67 -6.62 15.27 -0.23
C GLU A 67 -7.94 15.91 0.20
N GLU A 68 -9.05 15.56 -0.44
CA GLU A 68 -10.40 15.99 -0.06
C GLU A 68 -10.86 15.26 1.21
N GLU A 69 -10.70 13.93 1.27
CA GLU A 69 -11.02 13.11 2.46
C GLU A 69 -10.16 13.55 3.68
N GLU A 70 -8.87 13.86 3.52
CA GLU A 70 -8.02 14.37 4.60
C GLU A 70 -8.40 15.78 5.09
N LYS A 71 -9.02 16.61 4.25
CA LYS A 71 -9.51 17.94 4.64
C LYS A 71 -10.80 17.83 5.45
N GLU A 72 -11.72 16.98 5.00
CA GLU A 72 -12.97 16.72 5.71
C GLU A 72 -12.70 16.15 7.11
N GLU A 73 -11.77 15.20 7.25
CA GLU A 73 -11.39 14.66 8.58
C GLU A 73 -10.79 15.72 9.51
N LYS A 74 -10.08 16.72 8.98
CA LYS A 74 -9.51 17.83 9.78
C LYS A 74 -10.58 18.83 10.20
N GLU A 75 -11.49 19.18 9.31
CA GLU A 75 -12.60 20.10 9.61
C GLU A 75 -13.58 19.48 10.62
N GLU A 76 -13.84 18.17 10.55
CA GLU A 76 -14.64 17.45 11.55
C GLU A 76 -13.95 17.40 12.92
N ALA A 77 -12.63 17.24 12.96
CA ALA A 77 -11.86 17.25 14.21
C ALA A 77 -11.80 18.64 14.87
N GLU A 78 -11.76 19.71 14.06
CA GLU A 78 -11.78 21.09 14.55
C GLU A 78 -13.18 21.57 14.95
N ALA A 79 -14.25 21.05 14.34
CA ALA A 79 -15.63 21.39 14.69
C ALA A 79 -16.16 20.70 15.97
N GLN A 80 -15.49 19.66 16.44
CA GLN A 80 -15.86 18.90 17.65
C GLN A 80 -15.00 19.23 18.89
N GLY A 81 -14.01 20.12 18.77
CA GLY A 81 -13.16 20.61 19.86
C GLY A 81 -13.58 21.99 20.38
#